data_AF-A0AAV8VT21-F1
#
_entry.id   AF-A0AAV8VT21-F1
#
_cell.length_a   1.000
_cell.length_b   1.000
_cell.length_c   1.000
_cell.angle_alpha   90.00
_cell.angle_beta   90.00
_cell.angle_gamma   90.00
#
_symmetry.space_group_name_H-M   'P 1'
#
loop_
_entity.id
_entity.type
_entity.pdbx_description
1 polymer ?
#
loop_
_entity_poly.entity_id
_entity_poly.type
_entity_poly.pdbx_seq_one_letter_code
_entity_poly.pdbx_strand_id
1 'polypeptide(L)' 'MKAAVAVLLFALVAMACCQAPAATGGDLTPDQVVEKLTGIYGEGACIPLGCKRSCWAAGHKSGYCLNNACTCVVAAV' A
#
# COMPACT_ATOMS: atom_id res chain seq x y z
N MET A 1 -28.26 23.36 33.44
CA MET A 1 -28.74 22.46 32.36
C MET A 1 -28.01 22.69 31.04
N LYS A 2 -27.86 23.93 30.54
CA LYS A 2 -27.20 24.24 29.25
C LYS A 2 -25.70 23.84 29.18
N ALA A 3 -24.95 24.00 30.26
CA ALA A 3 -23.52 23.68 30.31
C ALA A 3 -23.24 22.16 30.21
N ALA A 4 -24.11 21.32 30.77
CA ALA A 4 -23.95 19.86 30.73
C ALA A 4 -24.10 19.30 29.31
N VAL A 5 -25.01 19.88 28.51
CA VAL A 5 -25.23 19.51 27.11
C VAL A 5 -24.02 19.88 26.25
N ALA A 6 -23.39 21.03 26.50
CA ALA A 6 -22.19 21.44 25.79
C ALA A 6 -21.00 20.50 26.05
N VAL A 7 -20.80 20.06 27.30
CA VAL A 7 -19.71 19.14 27.66
C VAL A 7 -19.91 17.76 27.02
N LEU A 8 -21.15 17.26 26.99
CA LEU A 8 -21.50 16.00 26.32
C LEU A 8 -21.27 16.07 24.80
N LEU A 9 -21.62 17.18 24.17
CA LEU A 9 -21.37 17.38 22.73
C LEU A 9 -19.88 17.44 22.41
N PHE A 10 -19.08 18.15 23.21
CA PHE A 10 -17.62 18.18 23.03
C PHE A 10 -16.99 16.80 23.22
N ALA A 11 -17.45 16.03 24.20
CA ALA A 11 -16.97 14.67 24.43
C ALA A 11 -17.31 13.72 23.26
N LEU A 12 -18.53 13.80 22.72
CA LEU A 12 -18.95 13.00 21.57
C LEU A 12 -18.16 13.34 20.30
N VAL A 13 -17.90 14.63 20.04
CA VAL A 13 -17.08 15.06 18.89
C VAL A 13 -15.63 14.59 19.02
N ALA A 14 -15.05 14.66 20.22
CA ALA A 14 -13.69 14.17 20.48
C ALA A 14 -13.59 12.65 20.25
N MET A 15 -14.61 11.88 20.65
CA MET A 15 -14.63 10.42 20.49
C MET A 15 -14.88 9.98 19.04
N ALA A 16 -15.50 10.82 18.21
CA ALA A 16 -15.66 10.58 16.78
C ALA A 16 -14.37 10.84 15.98
N CYS A 17 -13.54 11.81 16.38
CA CYS A 17 -12.27 12.10 15.68
C CYS A 17 -11.22 10.99 15.80
N CYS A 18 -11.23 10.19 16.87
CA CYS A 18 -10.26 9.11 17.06
C CYS A 18 -10.64 7.79 16.37
N GLN A 19 -11.80 7.73 15.70
CA GLN A 19 -12.22 6.58 14.89
C GLN A 19 -11.81 6.78 13.43
N ALA A 20 -10.56 7.18 13.18
CA ALA A 20 -9.99 6.91 11.88
C ALA A 20 -9.86 5.38 11.79
N PRO A 21 -10.49 4.70 10.80
CA PRO A 21 -10.22 3.29 10.60
C PRO A 21 -8.72 3.19 10.33
N ALA A 22 -8.00 2.57 11.26
CA ALA A 22 -6.64 2.15 10.99
C ALA A 22 -6.73 1.34 9.69
N ALA A 23 -6.10 1.83 8.63
CA ALA A 23 -5.95 1.06 7.41
C ALA A 23 -5.13 -0.17 7.79
N THR A 24 -5.82 -1.24 8.16
CA THR A 24 -5.23 -2.55 8.36
C THR A 24 -4.77 -2.98 6.98
N GLY A 25 -3.48 -2.79 6.71
CA GLY A 25 -2.83 -3.42 5.57
C GLY A 25 -3.04 -4.92 5.72
N GLY A 26 -3.96 -5.47 4.90
CA GLY A 26 -4.48 -6.81 5.11
C GLY A 26 -3.42 -7.90 4.99
N ASP A 27 -3.65 -8.98 5.74
CA ASP A 27 -2.99 -10.29 5.80
C ASP A 27 -2.89 -11.05 4.47
N LEU A 28 -2.57 -10.39 3.35
CA LEU A 28 -2.25 -11.13 2.14
C LEU A 28 -0.84 -11.71 2.30
N THR A 29 -0.75 -13.03 2.30
CA THR A 29 0.54 -13.70 2.13
C THR A 29 1.15 -13.29 0.79
N PRO A 30 2.49 -13.34 0.64
CA PRO A 30 3.15 -13.02 -0.62
C PRO A 30 2.54 -13.74 -1.82
N ASP A 31 2.11 -15.00 -1.64
CA ASP A 31 1.48 -15.81 -2.67
C ASP A 31 0.10 -15.29 -3.08
N GLN A 32 -0.71 -14.85 -2.11
CA GLN A 32 -2.02 -14.23 -2.39
C GLN A 32 -1.91 -12.87 -3.08
N VAL A 33 -0.84 -12.13 -2.79
CA VAL A 33 -0.51 -10.90 -3.52
C VAL A 33 -0.18 -11.24 -4.97
N VAL A 34 0.67 -12.23 -5.21
CA VAL A 34 1.02 -12.66 -6.57
C VAL A 34 -0.22 -13.13 -7.35
N GLU A 35 -1.07 -13.98 -6.77
CA GLU A 35 -2.30 -14.46 -7.43
C GLU A 35 -3.24 -13.31 -7.81
N LYS A 36 -3.50 -12.37 -6.88
CA LYS A 36 -4.34 -11.20 -7.18
C LYS A 36 -3.73 -10.31 -8.26
N LEU A 37 -2.41 -10.10 -8.24
CA LEU A 37 -1.77 -9.27 -9.27
C LEU A 37 -1.72 -10.00 -10.62
N THR A 38 -1.52 -11.32 -10.67
CA THR A 38 -1.63 -12.08 -11.91
C THR A 38 -3.05 -12.02 -12.49
N GLY A 39 -4.10 -12.04 -11.66
CA GLY A 39 -5.49 -11.86 -12.11
C GLY A 39 -5.80 -10.46 -12.66
N ILE A 40 -5.07 -9.43 -12.23
CA ILE A 40 -5.27 -8.03 -12.69
C ILE A 40 -4.42 -7.72 -13.93
N TYR A 41 -3.18 -8.19 -13.95
CA TYR A 41 -2.21 -7.85 -14.97
C TYR A 41 -2.10 -8.90 -16.09
N GLY A 42 -2.56 -10.13 -15.84
CA GLY A 42 -2.42 -11.28 -16.74
C GLY A 42 -1.18 -12.13 -16.45
N GLU A 43 -1.21 -13.41 -16.83
CA GLU A 43 -0.04 -14.29 -16.75
C GLU A 43 1.12 -13.74 -17.60
N GLY A 44 2.32 -13.70 -17.02
CA GLY A 44 3.51 -13.14 -17.68
C GLY A 44 3.57 -11.61 -17.70
N ALA A 45 2.67 -10.92 -16.99
CA ALA A 45 2.70 -9.48 -16.93
C ALA A 45 3.77 -8.95 -15.97
N CYS A 46 4.40 -7.84 -16.34
CA CYS A 46 5.32 -7.14 -15.46
C CYS A 46 4.54 -6.48 -14.32
N ILE A 47 4.73 -7.00 -13.12
CA ILE A 47 4.11 -6.48 -11.90
C ILE A 47 5.01 -5.38 -11.32
N PRO A 48 4.58 -4.12 -11.21
CA PRO A 48 5.45 -3.01 -10.78
C PRO A 48 6.10 -3.23 -9.41
N LEU A 49 5.34 -3.75 -8.45
CA LEU A 49 5.84 -4.05 -7.11
C LEU A 49 6.83 -5.23 -7.11
N GLY A 50 6.56 -6.26 -7.90
CA GLY A 50 7.45 -7.40 -8.09
C GLY A 50 8.76 -6.97 -8.73
N CYS A 51 8.70 -6.21 -9.83
CA CYS A 51 9.86 -5.67 -10.52
C CYS A 51 10.73 -4.80 -9.60
N LYS A 52 10.11 -3.88 -8.85
CA LYS A 52 10.84 -3.05 -7.87
C LYS A 52 11.55 -3.90 -6.81
N ARG A 53 10.88 -4.92 -6.27
CA ARG A 53 11.45 -5.80 -5.25
C ARG A 53 12.61 -6.63 -5.81
N SER A 54 12.46 -7.20 -7.01
CA SER A 54 13.52 -7.97 -7.68
C SER A 54 14.74 -7.11 -7.99
N CYS A 55 14.54 -5.89 -8.50
CA CYS A 55 15.64 -4.98 -8.76
C CYS A 55 16.38 -4.57 -7.48
N TRP A 56 15.65 -4.33 -6.38
CA TRP A 56 16.27 -4.05 -5.09
C TRP A 56 17.05 -5.26 -4.56
N ALA A 57 16.51 -6.48 -4.67
CA ALA A 57 17.22 -7.70 -4.29
C ALA A 57 18.51 -7.91 -5.11
N ALA A 58 18.54 -7.44 -6.36
CA ALA A 58 19.72 -7.45 -7.22
C ALA A 58 20.71 -6.28 -6.97
N GLY A 59 20.45 -5.41 -5.98
CA GLY A 59 21.34 -4.31 -5.60
C GLY A 59 21.09 -2.99 -6.35
N HIS A 60 20.00 -2.88 -7.11
CA HIS A 60 19.60 -1.63 -7.77
C HIS A 60 18.77 -0.74 -6.83
N LYS A 61 18.63 0.55 -7.17
CA LYS A 61 17.88 1.53 -6.36
C LYS A 61 16.36 1.30 -6.44
N SER A 62 15.87 0.97 -7.63
CA SER A 62 14.48 0.62 -7.87
C SER A 62 14.32 -0.15 -9.19
N GLY A 63 13.09 -0.53 -9.53
CA GLY A 63 12.71 -1.06 -10.83
C GLY A 63 11.31 -0.62 -11.23
N TYR A 64 11.04 -0.60 -12.53
CA TYR A 64 9.74 -0.26 -13.11
C TYR A 64 9.43 -1.13 -14.33
N CYS A 65 8.15 -1.21 -14.68
CA CYS A 65 7.69 -1.95 -15.84
C CYS A 65 7.58 -1.03 -17.07
N LEU A 66 8.19 -1.44 -18.17
CA LEU A 66 8.12 -0.77 -19.47
C LEU A 66 7.86 -1.81 -20.56
N ASN A 67 6.81 -1.64 -21.37
CA ASN A 67 6.43 -2.61 -22.41
C ASN A 67 6.36 -4.06 -21.92
N ASN A 68 5.80 -4.27 -20.72
CA ASN A 68 5.74 -5.57 -20.06
C ASN A 68 7.09 -6.21 -19.68
N ALA A 69 8.18 -5.44 -19.71
CA ALA A 69 9.50 -5.86 -19.25
C ALA A 69 9.91 -5.11 -17.96
N CYS A 70 10.56 -5.81 -17.04
CA CYS A 70 11.10 -5.20 -15.83
C CYS A 70 12.45 -4.54 -16.13
N THR A 71 12.58 -3.24 -15.84
CA THR A 71 13.81 -2.46 -15.99
C THR A 71 14.29 -1.96 -14.63
N CYS A 72 15.56 -2.21 -14.30
CA CYS A 72 16.16 -1.76 -13.05
C CYS A 72 16.86 -0.41 -13.20
N VAL A 73 16.66 0.47 -12.22
CA VAL A 73 17.32 1.77 -12.13
C VAL A 73 18.59 1.63 -11.33
N VAL A 74 19.73 1.70 -12.01
CA VAL A 74 21.04 1.86 -11.39
C VAL A 74 21.16 3.34 -10.99
N ALA A 75 21.44 3.63 -9.71
CA ALA A 75 21.84 4.98 -9.36
C ALA A 75 23.17 5.25 -10.06
N ALA A 76 23.26 6.30 -10.88
CA ALA A 76 24.55 6.84 -11.28
C ALA A 76 25.22 7.34 -9.99
N VAL A 77 26.25 6.63 -9.55
CA VAL A 77 27.17 7.08 -8.49
C VAL A 77 28.16 8.06 -9.10
#